data_AF-A0A220MRB7-F1
#
_entry.id   AF-A0A220MRB7-F1
#
_cell.length_a   1.000
_cell.length_b   1.000
_cell.length_c   1.000
_cell.angle_alpha   90.00
_cell.angle_beta   90.00
_cell.angle_gamma   90.00
#
_symmetry.space_group_name_H-M   'P 1'
#
loop_
_entity.id
_entity.type
_entity.pdbx_description
1 polymer ?
#
loop_
_entity_poly.entity_id
_entity_poly.type
_entity_poly.pdbx_seq_one_letter_code
_entity_poly.pdbx_strand_id
1 'polypeptide(L)'
;MYLVDLAAATGLCTRTIGLAEANKLKVSPPSLRRLSKVLGVSVAFLGCFEKLPKSTLGQRIIKARLYYGYTKKEFAALLGISERTLYEWEHDRKIPPPTPLNDLSKYLAILMKE
;
A
#
# COMPACT_ATOMS: atom_id res chain seq x y z
N MET A 1 3.16 -24.34 -5.02
CA MET A 1 3.58 -23.43 -6.11
C MET A 1 5.08 -23.24 -6.01
N TYR A 2 5.85 -23.46 -7.07
CA TYR A 2 7.28 -23.18 -7.08
C TYR A 2 7.56 -21.70 -7.40
N LEU A 3 8.77 -21.22 -7.09
CA LEU A 3 9.19 -19.84 -7.33
C LEU A 3 9.06 -19.44 -8.81
N VAL A 4 9.37 -20.38 -9.71
CA VAL A 4 9.26 -20.18 -11.17
C VAL A 4 7.82 -20.01 -11.62
N ASP A 5 6.89 -20.78 -11.04
CA ASP A 5 5.45 -20.68 -11.35
C ASP A 5 4.90 -19.33 -10.88
N LEU A 6 5.31 -18.89 -9.69
CA LEU A 6 4.89 -17.61 -9.12
C LEU A 6 5.43 -16.43 -9.94
N ALA A 7 6.69 -16.49 -10.35
CA ALA A 7 7.30 -15.49 -11.23
C ALA A 7 6.53 -15.38 -12.55
N ALA A 8 6.23 -16.52 -13.19
CA ALA A 8 5.46 -16.56 -14.43
C ALA A 8 4.05 -15.97 -14.25
N ALA A 9 3.34 -16.34 -13.18
CA ALA A 9 1.98 -15.87 -12.91
C ALA A 9 1.91 -14.38 -12.54
N THR A 10 2.94 -13.83 -11.90
CA THR A 10 2.97 -12.42 -11.45
C THR A 10 3.63 -11.47 -12.45
N GLY A 11 4.34 -12.00 -13.44
CA GLY A 11 5.18 -11.23 -14.35
C GLY A 11 6.35 -10.54 -13.65
N LEU A 12 6.77 -11.03 -12.48
CA LEU A 12 7.96 -10.57 -11.76
C LEU A 12 9.12 -11.52 -12.05
N CYS A 13 10.36 -11.01 -12.02
CA CYS A 13 11.50 -11.91 -12.19
C CYS A 13 11.71 -12.77 -10.93
N THR A 14 12.10 -14.02 -11.13
CA THR A 14 12.39 -14.99 -10.05
C THR A 14 13.40 -14.42 -9.05
N ARG A 15 14.40 -13.68 -9.53
CA ARG A 15 15.39 -12.99 -8.69
C ARG A 15 14.76 -11.95 -7.75
N THR A 16 13.80 -11.15 -8.23
CA THR A 16 13.10 -10.16 -7.39
C THR A 16 12.33 -10.85 -6.27
N ILE A 17 11.64 -11.95 -6.59
CA ILE A 17 10.88 -12.70 -5.58
C ILE A 17 11.84 -13.36 -4.60
N GLY A 18 12.90 -14.02 -5.06
CA GLY A 18 13.89 -14.66 -4.17
C GLY A 18 14.63 -13.67 -3.26
N LEU A 19 14.93 -12.46 -3.76
CA LEU A 19 15.49 -11.39 -2.91
C LEU A 19 14.47 -10.89 -1.88
N ALA A 20 13.18 -10.83 -2.22
CA ALA A 20 12.14 -10.47 -1.27
C ALA A 20 11.98 -11.54 -0.18
N GLU A 21 11.98 -12.83 -0.53
CA GLU A 21 11.95 -13.96 0.42
C GLU A 21 13.15 -13.93 1.37
N ALA A 22 14.33 -13.58 0.86
CA ALA A 22 15.54 -13.43 1.65
C ALA A 22 15.60 -12.13 2.47
N ASN A 23 14.53 -11.32 2.51
CA ASN A 23 14.49 -10.00 3.14
C ASN A 23 15.55 -9.00 2.62
N LYS A 24 16.07 -9.22 1.41
CA LYS A 24 17.10 -8.38 0.76
C LYS A 24 16.53 -7.30 -0.14
N LEU A 25 15.21 -7.34 -0.42
CA LEU A 25 14.55 -6.36 -1.27
C LEU A 25 13.16 -6.02 -0.73
N LYS A 26 12.88 -4.72 -0.57
CA LYS A 26 11.53 -4.24 -0.29
C LYS A 26 10.71 -4.19 -1.58
N VAL A 27 9.64 -4.97 -1.63
CA VAL A 27 8.76 -5.07 -2.79
C VAL A 27 7.90 -3.80 -2.92
N SER A 28 7.74 -3.31 -4.15
CA SER A 28 6.91 -2.13 -4.43
C SER A 28 5.40 -2.42 -4.22
N PRO A 29 4.58 -1.43 -3.85
CA PRO A 29 3.13 -1.65 -3.70
C PRO A 29 2.45 -2.25 -4.94
N PRO A 30 2.74 -1.82 -6.19
CA PRO A 30 2.17 -2.46 -7.38
C PRO A 30 2.57 -3.93 -7.53
N SER A 31 3.82 -4.28 -7.22
CA SER A 31 4.28 -5.68 -7.21
C SER A 31 3.58 -6.51 -6.13
N LEU A 32 3.34 -5.93 -4.93
CA LEU A 32 2.56 -6.58 -3.88
C LEU A 32 1.11 -6.85 -4.31
N ARG A 33 0.47 -5.95 -5.09
CA ARG A 33 -0.87 -6.22 -5.65
C ARG A 33 -0.87 -7.42 -6.59
N ARG A 34 0.16 -7.57 -7.43
CA ARG A 34 0.29 -8.74 -8.33
C ARG A 34 0.48 -10.03 -7.54
N LEU A 35 1.38 -10.02 -6.56
CA LEU A 35 1.62 -11.16 -5.66
C LEU A 35 0.34 -11.54 -4.90
N SER A 36 -0.34 -10.54 -4.32
CA SER A 36 -1.60 -10.71 -3.59
C SER A 36 -2.67 -11.41 -4.44
N LYS A 37 -2.85 -10.97 -5.70
CA LYS A 37 -3.81 -11.57 -6.62
C LYS A 37 -3.53 -13.05 -6.90
N VAL A 38 -2.26 -13.42 -7.08
CA VAL A 38 -1.86 -14.79 -7.42
C VAL A 38 -1.88 -15.71 -6.20
N LEU A 39 -1.42 -15.21 -5.05
CA LEU A 39 -1.31 -15.98 -3.81
C LEU A 39 -2.64 -16.06 -3.04
N GLY A 40 -3.65 -15.25 -3.40
CA GLY A 40 -4.94 -15.23 -2.71
C GLY A 40 -4.90 -14.64 -1.30
N VAL A 41 -3.83 -13.89 -0.96
CA VAL A 41 -3.64 -13.24 0.34
C VAL A 41 -3.73 -11.73 0.22
N SER A 42 -4.00 -11.03 1.31
CA SER A 42 -4.11 -9.56 1.29
C SER A 42 -2.75 -8.88 1.06
N VAL A 43 -2.78 -7.70 0.46
CA VAL A 43 -1.57 -6.86 0.31
C VAL A 43 -1.02 -6.45 1.69
N ALA A 44 -1.90 -6.20 2.66
CA ALA A 44 -1.52 -5.87 4.02
C ALA A 44 -0.67 -6.98 4.67
N PHE A 45 -1.05 -8.24 4.47
CA PHE A 45 -0.32 -9.41 4.95
C PHE A 45 1.06 -9.50 4.29
N LEU A 46 1.14 -9.44 2.95
CA LEU A 46 2.42 -9.52 2.23
C LEU A 46 3.38 -8.37 2.56
N GLY A 47 2.83 -7.18 2.81
CA GLY A 47 3.61 -5.99 3.17
C GLY A 47 3.93 -5.88 4.66
N CYS A 48 3.44 -6.79 5.49
CA CYS A 48 3.47 -6.69 6.96
C CYS A 48 2.93 -5.35 7.49
N PHE A 49 1.94 -4.77 6.79
CA PHE A 49 1.44 -3.42 7.09
C PHE A 49 0.56 -3.36 8.34
N GLU A 50 0.15 -4.50 8.88
CA GLU A 50 -0.57 -4.62 10.16
C GLU A 50 0.20 -3.97 11.31
N LYS A 51 1.53 -4.07 11.29
CA LYS A 51 2.43 -3.51 12.30
C LYS A 51 2.66 -1.99 12.15
N LEU A 52 2.15 -1.37 11.09
CA LEU A 52 2.32 0.08 10.91
C LEU A 52 1.55 0.86 11.97
N PRO A 53 2.12 1.97 12.47
CA PRO A 53 1.44 2.83 13.43
C PRO A 53 0.18 3.45 12.82
N LYS A 54 -0.81 3.73 13.67
CA LYS A 54 -2.11 4.31 13.29
C LYS A 54 -2.55 5.44 14.24
N SER A 55 -1.59 6.06 14.93
CA SER A 55 -1.82 7.02 16.01
C SER A 55 -2.21 8.40 15.48
N THR A 56 -1.56 8.84 14.40
CA THR A 56 -1.85 10.12 13.74
C THR A 56 -2.71 9.94 12.49
N LEU A 57 -3.31 11.03 12.01
CA LEU A 57 -4.06 11.02 10.75
C LEU A 57 -3.14 10.63 9.59
N GLY A 58 -1.95 11.22 9.51
CA GLY A 58 -0.95 10.90 8.49
C GLY A 58 -0.55 9.42 8.50
N GLN A 59 -0.32 8.84 9.68
CA GLN A 59 -0.05 7.41 9.83
C GLN A 59 -1.21 6.54 9.34
N ARG A 60 -2.46 6.90 9.67
CA ARG A 60 -3.65 6.19 9.19
C ARG A 60 -3.78 6.26 7.67
N ILE A 61 -3.47 7.42 7.06
CA ILE A 61 -3.46 7.60 5.61
C ILE A 61 -2.41 6.68 4.96
N ILE A 62 -1.17 6.68 5.48
CA ILE A 62 -0.10 5.79 4.99
C ILE A 62 -0.55 4.33 5.07
N LYS A 63 -1.06 3.92 6.24
CA LYS A 63 -1.48 2.54 6.49
C LYS A 63 -2.59 2.12 5.53
N ALA A 64 -3.64 2.92 5.38
CA ALA A 64 -4.72 2.65 4.44
C ALA A 64 -4.23 2.57 3.00
N ARG A 65 -3.42 3.54 2.55
CA ARG A 65 -2.85 3.53 1.19
C ARG A 65 -2.07 2.25 0.90
N LEU A 66 -1.27 1.79 1.85
CA LEU A 66 -0.49 0.57 1.73
C LEU A 66 -1.33 -0.71 1.81
N TYR A 67 -2.42 -0.73 2.59
CA TYR A 67 -3.37 -1.85 2.64
C TYR A 67 -3.99 -2.15 1.27
N TYR A 68 -4.29 -1.12 0.49
CA TYR A 68 -4.76 -1.26 -0.89
C TYR A 68 -3.62 -1.45 -1.90
N GLY A 69 -2.36 -1.38 -1.45
CA GLY A 69 -1.18 -1.54 -2.29
C GLY A 69 -0.92 -0.38 -3.23
N TYR A 70 -1.33 0.85 -2.90
CA TYR A 70 -1.10 2.01 -3.76
C TYR A 70 0.25 2.70 -3.48
N THR A 71 0.89 3.18 -4.53
CA THR A 71 1.96 4.18 -4.45
C THR A 71 1.39 5.55 -4.09
N LYS A 72 2.26 6.48 -3.65
CA LYS A 72 1.83 7.88 -3.40
C LYS A 72 1.25 8.51 -4.66
N LYS A 73 1.88 8.30 -5.82
CA LYS A 73 1.40 8.76 -7.13
C LYS A 73 0.00 8.27 -7.46
N GLU A 74 -0.22 6.96 -7.38
CA GLU A 74 -1.53 6.35 -7.66
C GLU A 74 -2.60 6.88 -6.70
N PHE A 75 -2.27 6.97 -5.42
CA PHE A 75 -3.24 7.41 -4.41
C PHE A 75 -3.56 8.90 -4.50
N ALA A 76 -2.58 9.74 -4.80
CA ALA A 76 -2.81 11.16 -5.04
C ALA A 76 -3.71 11.38 -6.27
N ALA A 77 -3.47 10.62 -7.35
CA ALA A 77 -4.31 10.65 -8.54
C ALA A 77 -5.75 10.21 -8.24
N LEU A 78 -5.95 9.17 -7.42
CA LEU A 78 -7.28 8.72 -6.98
C LEU A 78 -8.04 9.79 -6.18
N LEU A 79 -7.33 10.60 -5.40
CA LEU A 79 -7.90 11.67 -4.59
C LEU A 79 -8.00 13.02 -5.33
N GLY A 80 -7.54 13.10 -6.59
CA GLY A 80 -7.52 14.35 -7.36
C GLY A 80 -6.59 15.42 -6.77
N ILE A 81 -5.51 15.03 -6.08
CA ILE A 81 -4.55 15.95 -5.46
C ILE A 81 -3.12 15.72 -5.99
N SER A 82 -2.21 16.63 -5.67
CA SER A 82 -0.80 16.45 -5.97
C SER A 82 -0.12 15.45 -5.02
N GLU A 83 0.92 14.75 -5.50
CA GLU A 83 1.76 13.88 -4.67
C GLU A 83 2.37 14.62 -3.47
N ARG A 84 2.70 15.91 -3.65
CA ARG A 84 3.21 16.77 -2.59
C ARG A 84 2.17 16.99 -1.50
N THR A 85 0.92 17.28 -1.88
CA THR A 85 -0.18 17.47 -0.93
C THR A 85 -0.43 16.19 -0.12
N LEU A 86 -0.42 15.03 -0.79
CA LEU A 86 -0.53 13.75 -0.09
C LEU A 86 0.63 13.56 0.90
N TYR A 87 1.87 13.85 0.49
CA TYR A 87 3.04 13.77 1.36
C TYR A 87 2.88 14.65 2.62
N GLU A 88 2.39 15.88 2.47
CA GLU A 88 2.15 16.80 3.58
C GLU A 88 1.12 16.23 4.57
N TRP A 89 0.07 15.57 4.09
CA TRP A 89 -0.93 14.93 4.95
C TRP A 89 -0.39 13.69 5.65
N GLU A 90 0.35 12.84 4.93
CA GLU A 90 0.97 11.63 5.47
C GLU A 90 1.98 11.90 6.60
N HIS A 91 2.55 13.10 6.63
CA HIS A 91 3.52 13.55 7.63
C HIS A 91 2.92 14.56 8.62
N ASP A 92 1.59 14.66 8.68
CA ASP A 92 0.85 15.55 9.58
C ASP A 92 1.30 17.03 9.50
N ARG A 93 1.87 17.46 8.36
CA ARG A 93 2.28 18.85 8.11
C ARG A 93 1.12 19.75 7.74
N LYS A 94 0.06 19.16 7.18
CA LYS A 94 -1.16 19.86 6.78
C LYS A 94 -2.37 18.96 7.02
N ILE A 95 -3.46 19.56 7.48
CA ILE A 95 -4.73 18.88 7.65
C ILE A 95 -5.48 18.85 6.31
N PRO A 96 -6.01 17.69 5.87
CA PRO A 96 -6.82 17.61 4.66
C PRO A 96 -8.07 18.50 4.76
N PRO A 97 -8.45 19.24 3.69
CA PRO A 97 -9.71 19.96 3.67
C PRO A 97 -10.90 18.97 3.62
N PRO A 98 -12.13 19.42 3.94
CA PRO A 98 -13.29 18.55 4.12
C PRO A 98 -13.65 17.69 2.89
N THR A 99 -13.37 18.20 1.69
CA THR A 99 -13.72 17.54 0.41
C THR A 99 -12.91 16.25 0.20
N PRO A 100 -11.56 16.25 0.09
CA PRO A 100 -10.75 15.04 0.07
C PRO A 100 -10.92 14.14 1.29
N LEU A 101 -11.27 14.71 2.45
CA LEU A 101 -11.47 13.93 3.67
C LEU A 101 -12.63 12.92 3.51
N ASN A 102 -13.68 13.29 2.77
CA ASN A 102 -14.79 12.39 2.51
C ASN A 102 -14.36 11.20 1.63
N ASP A 103 -13.49 11.41 0.65
CA ASP A 103 -12.95 10.32 -0.17
C ASP A 103 -11.96 9.45 0.59
N LEU A 104 -11.12 10.07 1.45
CA LEU A 104 -10.23 9.36 2.36
C LEU A 104 -11.01 8.45 3.32
N SER A 105 -12.19 8.87 3.78
CA SER A 105 -13.00 8.09 4.72
C SER A 105 -13.31 6.67 4.21
N LYS A 106 -13.57 6.52 2.91
CA LYS A 106 -13.81 5.23 2.24
C LYS A 106 -12.61 4.30 2.38
N TYR A 107 -11.40 4.84 2.22
CA TYR A 107 -10.17 4.07 2.35
C TYR A 107 -9.83 3.79 3.81
N LEU A 108 -10.03 4.77 4.71
CA LEU A 108 -9.75 4.63 6.14
C LEU A 108 -10.68 3.61 6.83
N ALA A 109 -11.88 3.37 6.30
CA ALA A 109 -12.82 2.39 6.82
C ALA A 109 -12.24 0.97 6.91
N ILE A 110 -11.26 0.61 6.07
CA ILE A 110 -10.58 -0.70 6.15
C ILE A 110 -9.83 -0.90 7.47
N LEU A 111 -9.40 0.19 8.11
CA LEU A 111 -8.66 0.14 9.38
C LEU A 111 -9.59 0.09 10.61
N MET A 112 -10.90 0.24 10.40
CA MET A 112 -11.92 0.20 11.46
C MET A 112 -12.65 -1.13 11.55
N LYS A 113 -12.42 -2.03 10.58
CA LYS A 113 -12.89 -3.40 10.63
C LYS A 113 -11.88 -4.22 11.44
N GLU A 114 -11.97 -4.14 12.76
CA GLU A 114 -11.33 -5.08 13.69
C GLU A 114 -12.42 -5.99 14.29
#